data_AF-A0A1Z4QQC5-F1
#
_entry.id   AF-A0A1Z4QQC5-F1
#
_cell.length_a   1.000
_cell.length_b   1.000
_cell.length_c   1.000
_cell.angle_alpha   90.00
_cell.angle_beta   90.00
_cell.angle_gamma   90.00
#
_symmetry.space_group_name_H-M   'P 1'
#
loop_
_entity.id
_entity.type
_entity.pdbx_description
1 polymer ?
#
loop_
_entity_poly.entity_id
_entity_poly.type
_entity_poly.pdbx_seq_one_letter_code
_entity_poly.pdbx_strand_id
1 'polypeptide(L)'
;MNDLTSLKFLKNEPFWLLSIGAALEAICITLVWRAHDVGHLGMTLLFLFATGSLLWDKRRKLTFESGVFPSTVGMVLIGWVLWQSATLNVEHTLRLLSFTSAVGVGLLASGFKGLKQYWEELVILFFLGVPSVIAERLFDLSPLTAKFSGLLLWYAGFDVAVKGTSVYLPTGSIKVIYSCSGIDTILYILGISVIAMIMFPVAKSKRIFVPIIAVTLGFVVNGIRIAMLAVFAGSNQAAFDDWHGGKASYTYAMIGILIFGAVYMFMLWQEEQQAKNKTTANQIPSDRQSL
;
A
#
# COMPACT_ATOMS: atom_id res chain seq x y z
N MET A 1 49.00 6.88 -5.12
CA MET A 1 48.73 5.80 -4.12
C MET A 1 47.31 5.85 -3.54
N ASN A 2 46.31 6.36 -4.28
CA ASN A 2 44.90 6.44 -3.83
C ASN A 2 43.89 5.66 -4.73
N ASP A 3 44.35 4.95 -5.77
CA ASP A 3 43.45 4.24 -6.71
C ASP A 3 43.13 2.79 -6.32
N LEU A 4 43.82 2.21 -5.34
CA LEU A 4 43.65 0.80 -4.97
C LEU A 4 42.61 0.57 -3.86
N THR A 5 42.12 1.62 -3.22
CA THR A 5 41.05 1.56 -2.21
C THR A 5 39.65 1.55 -2.81
N SER A 6 39.44 2.12 -4.00
CA SER A 6 38.11 2.11 -4.67
C SER A 6 37.75 0.73 -5.23
N LEU A 7 38.73 -0.04 -5.71
CA LEU A 7 38.55 -1.38 -6.27
C LEU A 7 38.28 -2.47 -5.23
N LYS A 8 38.64 -2.26 -3.95
CA LYS A 8 38.25 -3.19 -2.87
C LYS A 8 36.77 -3.09 -2.51
N PHE A 9 36.16 -1.93 -2.73
CA PHE A 9 34.73 -1.74 -2.50
C PHE A 9 33.87 -2.56 -3.48
N LEU A 10 34.36 -2.76 -4.70
CA LEU A 10 33.74 -3.59 -5.74
C LEU A 10 33.83 -5.10 -5.49
N LYS A 11 34.68 -5.56 -4.54
CA LYS A 11 34.82 -6.98 -4.19
C LYS A 11 33.81 -7.49 -3.17
N ASN A 12 33.03 -6.60 -2.56
CA ASN A 12 31.93 -6.99 -1.68
C ASN A 12 30.66 -7.08 -2.52
N GLU A 13 30.37 -8.28 -3.02
CA GLU A 13 29.13 -8.65 -3.73
C GLU A 13 27.85 -7.98 -3.16
N PRO A 14 27.62 -7.89 -1.83
CA PRO A 14 26.42 -7.24 -1.30
C PRO A 14 26.34 -5.73 -1.55
N PHE A 15 27.45 -5.02 -1.74
CA PHE A 15 27.44 -3.57 -1.87
C PHE A 15 26.99 -3.09 -3.26
N TRP A 16 27.43 -3.76 -4.32
CA TRP A 16 27.05 -3.36 -5.68
C TRP A 16 25.57 -3.64 -5.95
N LEU A 17 25.05 -4.78 -5.47
CA LEU A 17 23.63 -5.12 -5.56
C LEU A 17 22.75 -4.10 -4.81
N LEU A 18 23.17 -3.71 -3.60
CA LEU A 18 22.48 -2.66 -2.84
C LEU A 18 22.50 -1.32 -3.58
N SER A 19 23.62 -0.97 -4.20
CA SER A 19 23.75 0.25 -5.00
C SER A 19 22.80 0.25 -6.21
N ILE A 20 22.69 -0.88 -6.92
CA ILE A 20 21.75 -1.03 -8.05
C ILE A 20 20.31 -0.89 -7.57
N GLY A 21 19.94 -1.60 -6.50
CA GLY A 21 18.59 -1.52 -5.93
C GLY A 21 18.23 -0.10 -5.53
N ALA A 22 19.11 0.57 -4.78
CA ALA A 22 18.89 1.96 -4.37
C ALA A 22 18.77 2.92 -5.56
N ALA A 23 19.58 2.74 -6.60
CA ALA A 23 19.51 3.56 -7.81
C ALA A 23 18.19 3.35 -8.57
N LEU A 24 17.73 2.10 -8.71
CA LEU A 24 16.45 1.79 -9.36
C LEU A 24 15.27 2.38 -8.59
N GLU A 25 15.25 2.27 -7.27
CA GLU A 25 14.18 2.87 -6.47
C GLU A 25 14.22 4.40 -6.50
N ALA A 26 15.41 5.01 -6.53
CA ALA A 26 15.53 6.46 -6.71
C ALA A 26 14.96 6.93 -8.06
N ILE A 27 15.16 6.15 -9.13
CA ILE A 27 14.52 6.40 -10.43
C ILE A 27 13.00 6.26 -10.31
N CYS A 28 12.49 5.20 -9.68
CA CYS A 28 11.06 4.99 -9.49
C CYS A 28 10.41 6.15 -8.73
N ILE A 29 11.00 6.57 -7.60
CA ILE A 29 10.55 7.73 -6.81
C ILE A 29 10.55 9.01 -7.67
N THR A 30 11.59 9.23 -8.46
CA THR A 30 11.71 10.43 -9.31
C THR A 30 10.62 10.46 -10.39
N LEU A 31 10.27 9.31 -10.96
CA LEU A 31 9.16 9.21 -11.92
C LEU A 31 7.81 9.47 -11.25
N VAL A 32 7.57 8.93 -10.06
CA VAL A 32 6.33 9.17 -9.30
C VAL A 32 6.20 10.65 -8.92
N TRP A 33 7.31 11.26 -8.49
CA TRP A 33 7.36 12.69 -8.22
C TRP A 33 6.97 13.52 -9.46
N ARG A 34 7.50 13.17 -10.64
CA ARG A 34 7.20 13.85 -11.90
C ARG A 34 5.76 13.62 -12.38
N ALA A 35 5.15 12.50 -12.01
CA ALA A 35 3.75 12.21 -12.31
C ALA A 35 2.77 13.04 -11.45
N HIS A 36 3.26 13.82 -10.47
CA HIS A 36 2.44 14.62 -9.55
C HIS A 36 1.41 13.81 -8.74
N ASP A 37 1.57 12.48 -8.64
CA ASP A 37 0.77 11.62 -7.77
C ASP A 37 1.35 11.63 -6.34
N VAL A 38 1.01 12.67 -5.59
CA VAL A 38 1.51 12.89 -4.22
C VAL A 38 1.09 11.76 -3.27
N GLY A 39 -0.11 11.19 -3.50
CA GLY A 39 -0.63 10.08 -2.71
C GLY A 39 0.23 8.83 -2.91
N HIS A 40 0.50 8.46 -4.17
CA HIS A 40 1.35 7.32 -4.48
C HIS A 40 2.79 7.55 -4.02
N LEU A 41 3.34 8.76 -4.18
CA LEU A 41 4.68 9.11 -3.72
C LEU A 41 4.87 8.82 -2.21
N GLY A 42 3.94 9.29 -1.37
CA GLY A 42 4.01 9.05 0.07
C GLY A 42 3.96 7.56 0.41
N MET A 43 3.12 6.81 -0.29
CA MET A 43 3.01 5.36 -0.15
C MET A 43 4.28 4.63 -0.59
N THR A 44 4.87 5.00 -1.73
CA THR A 44 6.15 4.45 -2.21
C THR A 44 7.25 4.64 -1.17
N LEU A 45 7.40 5.85 -0.62
CA LEU A 45 8.41 6.13 0.40
C LEU A 45 8.21 5.28 1.66
N LEU A 46 6.96 5.18 2.15
CA LEU A 46 6.64 4.38 3.34
C LEU A 46 6.92 2.89 3.11
N PHE A 47 6.57 2.38 1.93
CA PHE A 47 6.78 0.97 1.59
C PHE A 47 8.27 0.64 1.44
N LEU A 48 9.03 1.52 0.80
CA LEU A 48 10.47 1.38 0.67
C LEU A 48 11.19 1.46 2.02
N PHE A 49 10.71 2.30 2.93
CA PHE A 49 11.21 2.34 4.29
C PHE A 49 10.94 1.02 5.03
N ALA A 50 9.72 0.49 4.93
CA ALA A 50 9.36 -0.79 5.52
C ALA A 50 10.22 -1.95 4.95
N THR A 51 10.37 -2.03 3.63
CA THR A 51 11.22 -3.06 3.00
C THR A 51 12.68 -2.89 3.34
N GLY A 52 13.19 -1.65 3.37
CA GLY A 52 14.56 -1.34 3.76
C GLY A 52 14.86 -1.78 5.20
N SER A 53 13.90 -1.56 6.12
CA SER A 53 14.00 -2.02 7.51
C SER A 53 14.08 -3.54 7.61
N LEU A 54 13.22 -4.27 6.88
CA LEU A 54 13.23 -5.75 6.89
C LEU A 54 14.52 -6.32 6.31
N LEU A 55 15.00 -5.76 5.19
CA LEU A 55 16.28 -6.14 4.60
C LEU A 55 17.44 -5.85 5.54
N TRP A 56 17.39 -4.72 6.24
CA TRP A 56 18.41 -4.37 7.23
C TRP A 56 18.50 -5.44 8.32
N ASP A 57 17.37 -5.92 8.85
CA ASP A 57 17.35 -6.98 9.86
C ASP A 57 17.86 -8.33 9.33
N LYS A 58 17.59 -8.64 8.06
CA LYS A 58 18.02 -9.89 7.41
C LYS A 58 19.44 -9.85 6.84
N ARG A 59 20.09 -8.69 6.75
CA ARG A 59 21.36 -8.48 5.99
C ARG A 59 22.47 -9.49 6.26
N ARG A 60 22.55 -10.04 7.48
CA ARG A 60 23.59 -11.03 7.87
C ARG A 60 23.24 -12.48 7.53
N LYS A 61 21.99 -12.76 7.14
CA LYS A 61 21.47 -14.10 6.82
C LYS A 61 21.23 -14.29 5.31
N LEU A 62 21.40 -13.24 4.51
CA LEU A 62 21.15 -13.30 3.08
C LEU A 62 22.21 -14.16 2.40
N THR A 63 21.73 -15.02 1.50
CA THR A 63 22.57 -15.86 0.65
C THR A 63 22.59 -15.29 -0.76
N PHE A 64 23.79 -15.11 -1.31
CA PHE A 64 24.02 -14.54 -2.63
C PHE A 64 24.51 -15.66 -3.56
N GLU A 65 23.57 -16.48 -4.00
CA GLU A 65 23.83 -17.56 -4.95
C GLU A 65 22.85 -17.44 -6.12
N SER A 66 23.29 -16.85 -7.22
CA SER A 66 22.50 -16.76 -8.45
C SER A 66 23.12 -17.60 -9.57
N GLY A 67 22.28 -18.39 -10.24
CA GLY A 67 22.65 -19.08 -11.47
C GLY A 67 22.57 -18.14 -12.67
N VAL A 68 23.25 -18.52 -13.76
CA VAL A 68 23.27 -17.73 -15.02
C VAL A 68 21.86 -17.41 -15.52
N PHE A 69 20.96 -18.40 -15.52
CA PHE A 69 19.60 -18.23 -16.02
C PHE A 69 18.75 -17.23 -15.19
N PRO A 70 18.62 -17.36 -13.85
CA PRO A 70 17.96 -16.34 -13.04
C PRO A 70 18.57 -14.94 -13.19
N SER A 71 19.89 -14.83 -13.31
CA SER A 71 20.58 -13.54 -13.48
C SER A 71 20.25 -12.89 -14.82
N THR A 72 20.13 -13.66 -15.90
CA THR A 72 19.66 -13.15 -17.20
C THR A 72 18.23 -12.62 -17.10
N VAL A 73 17.33 -13.35 -16.46
CA VAL A 73 15.94 -12.90 -16.25
C VAL A 73 15.92 -11.61 -15.40
N GLY A 74 16.71 -11.55 -14.32
CA GLY A 74 16.84 -10.36 -13.49
C GLY A 74 17.34 -9.14 -14.28
N MET A 75 18.36 -9.32 -15.12
CA MET A 75 18.85 -8.25 -16.01
C MET A 75 17.80 -7.79 -17.03
N VAL A 76 17.01 -8.70 -17.60
CA VAL A 76 15.92 -8.34 -18.52
C VAL A 76 14.86 -7.51 -17.80
N LEU A 77 14.49 -7.87 -16.57
CA LEU A 77 13.54 -7.09 -15.76
C LEU A 77 14.07 -5.70 -15.41
N ILE A 78 15.34 -5.62 -15.00
CA ILE A 78 15.99 -4.33 -14.72
C ILE A 78 16.05 -3.48 -16.00
N GLY A 79 16.42 -4.08 -17.13
CA GLY A 79 16.43 -3.42 -18.44
C GLY A 79 15.05 -2.90 -18.85
N TRP A 80 13.99 -3.67 -18.58
CA TRP A 80 12.61 -3.24 -18.79
C TRP A 80 12.23 -2.04 -17.92
N VAL A 81 12.59 -2.04 -16.63
CA VAL A 81 12.35 -0.89 -15.73
C VAL A 81 13.07 0.36 -16.25
N LEU A 82 14.32 0.23 -16.67
CA LEU A 82 15.09 1.35 -17.25
C LEU A 82 14.50 1.83 -18.57
N TRP A 83 14.06 0.92 -19.44
CA TRP A 83 13.39 1.26 -20.69
C TRP A 83 12.07 2.02 -20.44
N GLN A 84 11.26 1.56 -19.48
CA GLN A 84 10.03 2.25 -19.08
C GLN A 84 10.34 3.65 -18.53
N SER A 85 11.42 3.81 -17.77
CA SER A 85 11.86 5.12 -17.27
C SER A 85 12.25 6.10 -18.39
N ALA A 86 12.77 5.59 -19.52
CA ALA A 86 13.22 6.40 -20.65
C ALA A 86 12.09 6.77 -21.63
N THR A 87 11.06 5.92 -21.75
CA THR A 87 10.02 6.06 -22.78
C THR A 87 8.82 6.91 -22.36
N LEU A 88 8.75 7.39 -21.12
CA LEU A 88 7.72 8.32 -20.57
C LEU A 88 6.25 7.89 -20.75
N ASN A 89 5.96 6.67 -21.21
CA ASN A 89 4.60 6.10 -21.30
C ASN A 89 4.18 5.48 -19.96
N VAL A 90 4.09 6.31 -18.90
CA VAL A 90 4.21 5.81 -17.52
C VAL A 90 2.91 5.70 -16.71
N GLU A 91 1.73 6.11 -17.18
CA GLU A 91 0.59 6.29 -16.24
C GLU A 91 0.25 5.04 -15.40
N HIS A 92 0.06 3.88 -16.03
CA HIS A 92 -0.29 2.65 -15.29
C HIS A 92 0.92 1.76 -14.94
N THR A 93 1.99 1.85 -15.72
CA THR A 93 3.20 1.03 -15.54
C THR A 93 4.06 1.53 -14.40
N LEU A 94 3.95 2.80 -14.02
CA LEU A 94 4.68 3.42 -12.89
C LEU A 94 4.50 2.64 -11.59
N ARG A 95 3.26 2.21 -11.31
CA ARG A 95 2.88 1.49 -10.09
C ARG A 95 3.53 0.10 -10.01
N LEU A 96 4.00 -0.46 -11.12
CA LEU A 96 4.67 -1.77 -11.18
C LEU A 96 6.20 -1.69 -11.04
N LEU A 97 6.79 -0.50 -11.17
CA LEU A 97 8.24 -0.35 -11.31
C LEU A 97 8.98 -0.83 -10.05
N SER A 98 8.61 -0.35 -8.86
CA SER A 98 9.25 -0.75 -7.59
C SER A 98 9.11 -2.25 -7.27
N PHE A 99 8.00 -2.89 -7.67
CA PHE A 99 7.88 -4.34 -7.52
C PHE A 99 8.79 -5.07 -8.50
N THR A 100 8.81 -4.62 -9.76
CA THR A 100 9.58 -5.26 -10.84
C THR A 100 11.09 -5.10 -10.63
N SER A 101 11.54 -3.93 -10.15
CA SER A 101 12.93 -3.68 -9.76
C SER A 101 13.36 -4.61 -8.64
N ALA A 102 12.55 -4.74 -7.58
CA ALA A 102 12.85 -5.62 -6.46
C ALA A 102 12.94 -7.10 -6.86
N VAL A 103 12.03 -7.58 -7.73
CA VAL A 103 12.12 -8.93 -8.30
C VAL A 103 13.38 -9.08 -9.16
N GLY A 104 13.68 -8.10 -10.01
CA GLY A 104 14.86 -8.12 -10.88
C GLY A 104 16.17 -8.19 -10.09
N VAL A 105 16.32 -7.34 -9.08
CA VAL A 105 17.48 -7.33 -8.18
C VAL A 105 17.53 -8.59 -7.31
N GLY A 106 16.40 -9.06 -6.80
CA GLY A 106 16.33 -10.31 -6.02
C GLY A 106 16.74 -11.54 -6.82
N LEU A 107 16.33 -11.63 -8.09
CA LEU A 107 16.76 -12.71 -9.00
C LEU A 107 18.25 -12.62 -9.34
N LEU A 108 18.76 -11.40 -9.56
CA LEU A 108 20.19 -11.17 -9.81
C LEU A 108 21.05 -11.55 -8.59
N ALA A 109 20.55 -11.26 -7.38
CA ALA A 109 21.24 -11.52 -6.12
C ALA A 109 21.25 -13.00 -5.72
N SER A 110 20.13 -13.71 -5.89
CA SER A 110 19.92 -14.99 -5.21
C SER A 110 19.13 -16.02 -6.03
N GLY A 111 18.82 -15.70 -7.29
CA GLY A 111 18.06 -16.55 -8.20
C GLY A 111 16.65 -16.94 -7.72
N PHE A 112 16.02 -17.86 -8.44
CA PHE A 112 14.62 -18.25 -8.17
C PHE A 112 14.42 -18.89 -6.79
N LYS A 113 15.35 -19.74 -6.36
CA LYS A 113 15.28 -20.41 -5.05
C LYS A 113 15.51 -19.42 -3.91
N GLY A 114 16.45 -18.50 -4.08
CA GLY A 114 16.76 -17.48 -3.09
C GLY A 114 15.70 -16.40 -2.98
N LEU A 115 14.84 -16.20 -3.99
CA LEU A 115 13.76 -15.20 -3.94
C LEU A 115 12.83 -15.36 -2.74
N LYS A 116 12.69 -16.60 -2.23
CA LYS A 116 11.93 -16.90 -1.00
C LYS A 116 12.47 -16.16 0.23
N GLN A 117 13.75 -15.78 0.27
CA GLN A 117 14.30 -15.03 1.41
C GLN A 117 13.77 -13.59 1.49
N TYR A 118 13.25 -13.07 0.37
CA TYR A 118 12.69 -11.73 0.22
C TYR A 118 11.15 -11.70 0.20
N TRP A 119 10.49 -12.78 0.62
CA TRP A 119 9.04 -12.92 0.42
C TRP A 119 8.22 -11.82 1.12
N GLU A 120 8.65 -11.35 2.28
CA GLU A 120 7.97 -10.28 3.03
C GLU A 120 8.08 -8.95 2.28
N GLU A 121 9.28 -8.62 1.83
CA GLU A 121 9.60 -7.41 1.07
C GLU A 121 8.86 -7.39 -0.27
N LEU A 122 8.85 -8.52 -0.98
CA LEU A 122 8.14 -8.66 -2.25
C LEU A 122 6.64 -8.58 -2.07
N VAL A 123 6.08 -9.11 -0.98
CA VAL A 123 4.65 -8.97 -0.67
C VAL A 123 4.31 -7.51 -0.39
N ILE A 124 5.14 -6.78 0.38
CA ILE A 124 4.94 -5.34 0.61
C ILE A 124 4.93 -4.59 -0.72
N LEU A 125 5.95 -4.76 -1.55
CA LEU A 125 6.06 -4.06 -2.83
C LEU A 125 5.01 -4.50 -3.85
N PHE A 126 4.54 -5.75 -3.79
CA PHE A 126 3.41 -6.21 -4.59
C PHE A 126 2.16 -5.37 -4.28
N PHE A 127 1.83 -5.23 -2.99
CA PHE A 127 0.66 -4.46 -2.55
C PHE A 127 0.80 -2.94 -2.71
N LEU A 128 1.98 -2.43 -3.06
CA LEU A 128 2.18 -1.02 -3.38
C LEU A 128 1.44 -0.61 -4.67
N GLY A 129 1.39 -1.48 -5.68
CA GLY A 129 0.88 -1.08 -6.99
C GLY A 129 0.34 -2.18 -7.89
N VAL A 130 0.70 -3.44 -7.69
CA VAL A 130 0.23 -4.54 -8.56
C VAL A 130 -1.30 -4.72 -8.48
N PRO A 131 -1.93 -4.73 -7.29
CA PRO A 131 -3.38 -4.77 -7.18
C PRO A 131 -4.10 -3.63 -7.91
N SER A 132 -3.51 -2.44 -8.01
CA SER A 132 -4.11 -1.30 -8.72
C SER A 132 -4.29 -1.59 -10.19
N VAL A 133 -3.21 -2.04 -10.84
CA VAL A 133 -3.22 -2.35 -12.28
C VAL A 133 -4.16 -3.50 -12.59
N ILE A 134 -4.25 -4.49 -11.69
CA ILE A 134 -5.19 -5.61 -11.83
C ILE A 134 -6.63 -5.11 -11.67
N ALA A 135 -6.89 -4.30 -10.64
CA ALA A 135 -8.23 -3.88 -10.30
C ALA A 135 -8.82 -2.93 -11.35
N GLU A 136 -8.00 -2.03 -11.91
CA GLU A 136 -8.34 -1.17 -13.06
C GLU A 136 -8.86 -1.92 -14.27
N ARG A 137 -8.39 -3.16 -14.48
CA ARG A 137 -8.80 -3.96 -15.63
C ARG A 137 -10.03 -4.84 -15.36
N LEU A 138 -10.32 -5.14 -14.08
CA LEU A 138 -11.28 -6.18 -13.71
C LEU A 138 -12.52 -5.66 -12.98
N PHE A 139 -12.43 -4.52 -12.28
CA PHE A 139 -13.48 -4.06 -11.39
C PHE A 139 -13.78 -2.57 -11.58
N ASP A 140 -15.06 -2.24 -11.77
CA ASP A 140 -15.54 -0.86 -11.66
C ASP A 140 -16.38 -0.71 -10.38
N LEU A 141 -15.81 -0.07 -9.36
CA LEU A 141 -16.49 0.20 -8.09
C LEU A 141 -17.39 1.44 -8.15
N SER A 142 -17.34 2.23 -9.23
CA SER A 142 -18.06 3.50 -9.36
C SER A 142 -19.57 3.36 -9.13
N PRO A 143 -20.29 2.34 -9.67
CA PRO A 143 -21.71 2.16 -9.42
C PRO A 143 -22.03 1.85 -7.96
N LEU A 144 -21.17 1.07 -7.29
CA LEU A 144 -21.37 0.70 -5.89
C LEU A 144 -21.14 1.91 -4.99
N THR A 145 -20.09 2.68 -5.25
CA THR A 145 -19.79 3.92 -4.55
C THR A 145 -20.91 4.94 -4.73
N ALA A 146 -21.42 5.14 -5.94
CA ALA A 146 -22.54 6.05 -6.19
C ALA A 146 -23.80 5.68 -5.40
N LYS A 147 -24.15 4.38 -5.36
CA LYS A 147 -25.29 3.89 -4.57
C LYS A 147 -25.08 4.09 -3.06
N PHE A 148 -23.89 3.76 -2.56
CA PHE A 148 -23.58 3.89 -1.14
C PHE A 148 -23.57 5.36 -0.70
N SER A 149 -22.97 6.26 -1.48
CA SER A 149 -23.02 7.70 -1.21
C SER A 149 -24.44 8.25 -1.29
N GLY A 150 -25.26 7.79 -2.25
CA GLY A 150 -26.67 8.11 -2.30
C GLY A 150 -27.42 7.66 -1.04
N LEU A 151 -27.14 6.46 -0.54
CA LEU A 151 -27.72 5.97 0.72
C LEU A 151 -27.33 6.87 1.91
N LEU A 152 -26.07 7.30 2.00
CA LEU A 152 -25.60 8.22 3.04
C LEU A 152 -26.34 9.57 2.98
N LEU A 153 -26.52 10.12 1.77
CA LEU A 153 -27.23 11.39 1.56
C LEU A 153 -28.72 11.28 1.91
N TRP A 154 -29.35 10.18 1.51
CA TRP A 154 -30.74 9.90 1.84
C TRP A 154 -30.93 9.82 3.36
N TYR A 155 -30.03 9.12 4.06
CA TYR A 155 -30.06 9.04 5.53
C TYR A 155 -29.80 10.40 6.19
N ALA A 156 -29.02 11.27 5.56
CA ALA A 156 -28.79 12.65 6.01
C ALA A 156 -29.96 13.61 5.67
N GLY A 157 -31.05 13.12 5.06
CA GLY A 157 -32.27 13.89 4.79
C GLY A 157 -32.30 14.62 3.45
N PHE A 158 -31.35 14.35 2.55
CA PHE A 158 -31.36 14.92 1.21
C PHE A 158 -32.29 14.16 0.27
N ASP A 159 -32.99 14.89 -0.60
CA ASP A 159 -33.74 14.31 -1.72
C ASP A 159 -32.76 13.89 -2.82
N VAL A 160 -32.30 12.65 -2.76
CA VAL A 160 -31.24 12.14 -3.63
C VAL A 160 -31.77 11.09 -4.59
N ALA A 161 -31.41 11.23 -5.86
CA ALA A 161 -31.65 10.22 -6.88
C ALA A 161 -30.31 9.69 -7.41
N VAL A 162 -30.18 8.37 -7.55
CA VAL A 162 -28.99 7.73 -8.13
C VAL A 162 -29.36 7.07 -9.45
N LYS A 163 -28.69 7.45 -10.54
CA LYS A 163 -28.88 6.84 -11.87
C LYS A 163 -27.53 6.46 -12.47
N GLY A 164 -27.28 5.16 -12.57
CA GLY A 164 -25.97 4.64 -12.98
C GLY A 164 -24.89 5.00 -11.96
N THR A 165 -23.87 5.75 -12.39
CA THR A 165 -22.82 6.28 -11.51
C THR A 165 -23.01 7.75 -11.13
N SER A 166 -24.13 8.36 -11.51
CA SER A 166 -24.45 9.75 -11.19
C SER A 166 -25.36 9.85 -9.97
N VAL A 167 -25.01 10.75 -9.06
CA VAL A 167 -25.76 11.13 -7.87
C VAL A 167 -26.33 12.52 -8.09
N TYR A 168 -27.65 12.66 -7.98
CA TYR A 168 -28.39 13.89 -8.24
C TYR A 168 -29.00 14.40 -6.94
N LEU A 169 -28.83 15.69 -6.67
CA LEU A 169 -29.53 16.47 -5.66
C LEU A 169 -30.30 17.61 -6.37
N PRO A 170 -31.28 18.25 -5.71
CA PRO A 170 -31.99 19.40 -6.30
C PRO A 170 -31.06 20.57 -6.60
N THR A 171 -29.96 20.67 -5.85
CA THR A 171 -28.99 21.76 -5.95
C THR A 171 -27.87 21.49 -6.95
N GLY A 172 -27.65 20.24 -7.37
CA GLY A 172 -26.53 19.88 -8.23
C GLY A 172 -26.39 18.37 -8.46
N SER A 173 -25.38 17.97 -9.23
CA SER A 173 -25.11 16.55 -9.49
C SER A 173 -23.63 16.26 -9.59
N ILE A 174 -23.25 15.03 -9.25
CA ILE A 174 -21.88 14.54 -9.42
C ILE A 174 -21.90 13.18 -10.11
N LYS A 175 -20.99 12.97 -11.06
CA LYS A 175 -20.76 11.68 -11.69
C LYS A 175 -19.54 11.01 -11.06
N VAL A 176 -19.72 9.84 -10.48
CA VAL A 176 -18.62 9.01 -9.99
C VAL A 176 -17.94 8.37 -11.21
N ILE A 177 -16.81 8.95 -11.59
CA ILE A 177 -15.90 8.36 -12.58
C ILE A 177 -14.95 7.36 -11.89
N TYR A 178 -14.25 6.55 -12.69
CA TYR A 178 -13.36 5.50 -12.19
C TYR A 178 -12.34 6.00 -11.14
N SER A 179 -11.72 7.17 -11.37
CA SER A 179 -10.77 7.78 -10.42
C SER A 179 -11.41 8.22 -9.09
N CYS A 180 -12.74 8.35 -9.04
CA CYS A 180 -13.52 8.68 -7.84
C CYS A 180 -14.18 7.46 -7.19
N SER A 181 -13.95 6.26 -7.75
CA SER A 181 -14.55 5.01 -7.26
C SER A 181 -14.10 4.63 -5.85
N GLY A 182 -12.93 5.13 -5.40
CA GLY A 182 -12.34 4.86 -4.09
C GLY A 182 -11.34 3.71 -4.09
N ILE A 183 -11.06 3.14 -5.26
CA ILE A 183 -10.17 1.98 -5.39
C ILE A 183 -8.76 2.25 -4.86
N ASP A 184 -8.19 3.43 -5.14
CA ASP A 184 -6.88 3.82 -4.63
C ASP A 184 -6.85 3.89 -3.10
N THR A 185 -7.90 4.43 -2.48
CA THR A 185 -7.99 4.50 -1.01
C THR A 185 -8.08 3.12 -0.39
N ILE A 186 -8.89 2.22 -0.98
CA ILE A 186 -8.99 0.82 -0.57
C ILE A 186 -7.62 0.14 -0.65
N LEU A 187 -6.93 0.28 -1.78
CA LEU A 187 -5.65 -0.37 -2.02
C LEU A 187 -4.53 0.18 -1.13
N TYR A 188 -4.52 1.49 -0.85
CA TYR A 188 -3.55 2.08 0.06
C TYR A 188 -3.74 1.58 1.50
N ILE A 189 -4.96 1.59 2.03
CA ILE A 189 -5.21 1.07 3.37
C ILE A 189 -4.96 -0.44 3.42
N LEU A 190 -5.30 -1.18 2.36
CA LEU A 190 -4.97 -2.61 2.24
C LEU A 190 -3.46 -2.85 2.26
N GLY A 191 -2.68 -2.06 1.53
CA GLY A 191 -1.23 -2.17 1.53
C GLY A 191 -0.60 -1.81 2.89
N ILE A 192 -1.10 -0.76 3.57
CA ILE A 192 -0.71 -0.48 4.97
C ILE A 192 -1.05 -1.66 5.89
N SER A 193 -2.19 -2.31 5.67
CA SER A 193 -2.59 -3.48 6.45
C SER A 193 -1.61 -4.65 6.31
N VAL A 194 -1.03 -4.83 5.11
CA VAL A 194 -0.01 -5.84 4.84
C VAL A 194 1.30 -5.50 5.55
N ILE A 195 1.75 -4.25 5.48
CA ILE A 195 2.93 -3.78 6.24
C ILE A 195 2.73 -4.02 7.74
N ALA A 196 1.57 -3.63 8.27
CA ALA A 196 1.26 -3.79 9.68
C ALA A 196 1.29 -5.26 10.11
N MET A 197 0.71 -6.16 9.31
CA MET A 197 0.71 -7.61 9.62
C MET A 197 2.10 -8.26 9.54
N ILE A 198 2.96 -7.78 8.65
CA ILE A 198 4.34 -8.30 8.52
C ILE A 198 5.22 -7.79 9.66
N MET A 199 5.19 -6.47 9.91
CA MET A 199 6.06 -5.86 10.91
C MET A 199 5.58 -6.10 12.35
N PHE A 200 4.27 -6.19 12.57
CA PHE A 200 3.65 -6.32 13.89
C PHE A 200 2.60 -7.44 13.88
N PRO A 201 3.01 -8.71 13.92
CA PRO A 201 2.13 -9.84 13.67
C PRO A 201 1.04 -9.98 14.75
N VAL A 202 -0.22 -9.97 14.32
CA VAL A 202 -1.39 -10.31 15.15
C VAL A 202 -1.67 -11.83 15.18
N ALA A 203 -2.47 -12.26 16.16
CA ALA A 203 -2.92 -13.64 16.30
C ALA A 203 -3.57 -14.17 15.02
N LYS A 204 -3.32 -15.45 14.70
CA LYS A 204 -3.78 -16.08 13.45
C LYS A 204 -5.29 -15.98 13.23
N SER A 205 -6.08 -16.02 14.30
CA SER A 205 -7.54 -15.86 14.24
C SER A 205 -7.98 -14.46 13.81
N LYS A 206 -7.18 -13.42 14.11
CA LYS A 206 -7.48 -12.02 13.78
C LYS A 206 -6.93 -11.59 12.42
N ARG A 207 -5.98 -12.33 11.85
CA ARG A 207 -5.29 -11.98 10.59
C ARG A 207 -6.22 -11.75 9.40
N ILE A 208 -7.28 -12.55 9.27
CA ILE A 208 -8.22 -12.39 8.14
C ILE A 208 -9.09 -11.13 8.28
N PHE A 209 -9.33 -10.66 9.49
CA PHE A 209 -10.14 -9.48 9.73
C PHE A 209 -9.40 -8.19 9.37
N VAL A 210 -8.08 -8.17 9.49
CA VAL A 210 -7.25 -6.99 9.18
C VAL A 210 -7.47 -6.47 7.75
N PRO A 211 -7.31 -7.27 6.68
CA PRO A 211 -7.57 -6.81 5.31
C PRO A 211 -9.05 -6.52 5.06
N ILE A 212 -9.98 -7.24 5.71
CA ILE A 212 -11.42 -6.96 5.59
C ILE A 212 -11.75 -5.56 6.14
N ILE A 213 -11.21 -5.22 7.31
CA ILE A 213 -11.35 -3.89 7.92
C ILE A 213 -10.73 -2.84 7.01
N ALA A 214 -9.54 -3.08 6.46
CA ALA A 214 -8.87 -2.16 5.56
C ALA A 214 -9.73 -1.84 4.31
N VAL A 215 -10.25 -2.86 3.64
CA VAL A 215 -11.11 -2.70 2.46
C VAL A 215 -12.42 -2.00 2.80
N THR A 216 -13.08 -2.42 3.88
CA THR A 216 -14.34 -1.83 4.33
C THR A 216 -14.17 -0.36 4.67
N LEU A 217 -13.10 -0.02 5.39
CA LEU A 217 -12.81 1.34 5.80
C LEU A 217 -12.50 2.23 4.59
N GLY A 218 -11.68 1.76 3.65
CA GLY A 218 -11.39 2.51 2.42
C GLY A 218 -12.65 2.79 1.60
N PHE A 219 -13.53 1.79 1.47
CA PHE A 219 -14.82 1.94 0.80
C PHE A 219 -15.73 2.96 1.50
N VAL A 220 -15.88 2.84 2.82
CA VAL A 220 -16.74 3.73 3.63
C VAL A 220 -16.24 5.18 3.58
N VAL A 221 -14.95 5.40 3.81
CA VAL A 221 -14.32 6.73 3.78
C VAL A 221 -14.50 7.39 2.41
N ASN A 222 -14.30 6.65 1.32
CA ASN A 222 -14.55 7.20 -0.02
C ASN A 222 -16.04 7.46 -0.27
N GLY A 223 -16.93 6.61 0.21
CA GLY A 223 -18.37 6.83 0.14
C GLY A 223 -18.82 8.14 0.79
N ILE A 224 -18.28 8.43 1.98
CA ILE A 224 -18.49 9.70 2.69
C ILE A 224 -17.96 10.88 1.87
N ARG A 225 -16.74 10.75 1.31
CA ARG A 225 -16.16 11.77 0.44
C ARG A 225 -17.08 12.11 -0.74
N ILE A 226 -17.59 11.11 -1.45
CA ILE A 226 -18.46 11.33 -2.62
C ILE A 226 -19.80 11.95 -2.20
N ALA A 227 -20.37 11.56 -1.06
CA ALA A 227 -21.55 12.21 -0.50
C ALA A 227 -21.30 13.70 -0.21
N MET A 228 -20.17 14.03 0.44
CA MET A 228 -19.77 15.42 0.69
C MET A 228 -19.58 16.20 -0.62
N LEU A 229 -18.91 15.63 -1.62
CA LEU A 229 -18.71 16.28 -2.92
C LEU A 229 -20.02 16.54 -3.64
N ALA A 230 -21.00 15.63 -3.55
CA ALA A 230 -22.33 15.83 -4.13
C ALA A 230 -23.04 17.05 -3.51
N VAL A 231 -22.91 17.26 -2.20
CA VAL A 231 -23.45 18.44 -1.51
C VAL A 231 -22.73 19.71 -1.94
N PHE A 232 -21.40 19.70 -2.01
CA PHE A 232 -20.61 20.87 -2.42
C PHE A 232 -20.85 21.26 -3.87
N ALA A 233 -21.07 20.30 -4.77
CA ALA A 233 -21.37 20.55 -6.17
C ALA A 233 -22.58 21.49 -6.38
N GLY A 234 -23.54 21.50 -5.45
CA GLY A 234 -24.72 22.37 -5.52
C GLY A 234 -24.72 23.57 -4.56
N SER A 235 -23.72 23.70 -3.69
CA SER A 235 -23.73 24.71 -2.61
C SER A 235 -22.46 25.56 -2.52
N ASN A 236 -21.29 25.01 -2.86
CA ASN A 236 -20.01 25.70 -2.73
C ASN A 236 -18.97 25.13 -3.70
N GLN A 237 -18.84 25.76 -4.87
CA GLN A 237 -17.91 25.33 -5.92
C GLN A 237 -16.43 25.37 -5.45
N ALA A 238 -16.05 26.37 -4.66
CA ALA A 238 -14.67 26.48 -4.16
C ALA A 238 -14.31 25.30 -3.23
N ALA A 239 -15.26 24.89 -2.37
CA ALA A 239 -15.10 23.68 -1.56
C ALA A 239 -15.13 22.43 -2.43
N PHE A 240 -15.99 22.36 -3.46
CA PHE A 240 -15.97 21.24 -4.38
C PHE A 240 -14.60 21.07 -5.03
N ASP A 241 -14.03 22.13 -5.60
CA ASP A 241 -12.76 22.08 -6.33
C ASP A 241 -11.60 21.65 -5.41
N ASP A 242 -11.52 22.18 -4.19
CA ASP A 242 -10.44 21.84 -3.25
C ASP A 242 -10.53 20.39 -2.73
N TRP A 243 -11.74 19.90 -2.47
CA TRP A 243 -11.95 18.52 -1.97
C TRP A 243 -11.97 17.47 -3.10
N HIS A 244 -12.27 17.88 -4.34
CA HIS A 244 -12.31 17.00 -5.50
C HIS A 244 -10.91 16.72 -6.05
N GLY A 245 -10.11 17.76 -6.32
CA GLY A 245 -8.77 17.64 -6.89
C GLY A 245 -7.70 18.51 -6.23
N GLY A 246 -8.09 19.37 -5.28
CA GLY A 246 -7.16 20.20 -4.52
C GLY A 246 -6.45 19.45 -3.40
N LYS A 247 -5.81 20.22 -2.51
CA LYS A 247 -4.96 19.68 -1.45
C LYS A 247 -5.78 18.94 -0.39
N ALA A 248 -7.02 19.37 -0.16
CA ALA A 248 -7.92 18.73 0.80
C ALA A 248 -8.30 17.30 0.40
N SER A 249 -8.13 16.93 -0.87
CA SER A 249 -8.38 15.57 -1.32
C SER A 249 -7.49 14.53 -0.61
N TYR A 250 -6.24 14.83 -0.27
CA TYR A 250 -5.40 13.83 0.40
C TYR A 250 -5.84 13.54 1.85
N THR A 251 -6.62 14.44 2.46
CA THR A 251 -7.05 14.35 3.85
C THR A 251 -7.93 13.13 4.14
N TYR A 252 -8.84 12.74 3.23
CA TYR A 252 -9.72 11.59 3.48
C TYR A 252 -8.94 10.27 3.54
N ALA A 253 -7.96 10.08 2.66
CA ALA A 253 -7.13 8.89 2.67
C ALA A 253 -6.29 8.82 3.96
N MET A 254 -5.72 9.95 4.39
CA MET A 254 -5.00 10.06 5.66
C MET A 254 -5.89 9.72 6.86
N ILE A 255 -7.12 10.24 6.91
CA ILE A 255 -8.09 9.91 7.98
C ILE A 255 -8.36 8.40 8.01
N GLY A 256 -8.59 7.78 6.84
CA GLY A 256 -8.77 6.34 6.74
C GLY A 256 -7.57 5.55 7.26
N ILE A 257 -6.35 5.96 6.91
CA ILE A 257 -5.11 5.34 7.40
C ILE A 257 -4.97 5.49 8.93
N LEU A 258 -5.28 6.67 9.47
CA LEU A 258 -5.21 6.92 10.92
C LEU A 258 -6.24 6.09 11.69
N ILE A 259 -7.48 6.00 11.20
CA ILE A 259 -8.52 5.16 11.79
C ILE A 259 -8.09 3.69 11.74
N PHE A 260 -7.58 3.22 10.60
CA PHE A 260 -7.05 1.86 10.47
C PHE A 260 -5.94 1.60 11.49
N GLY A 261 -4.96 2.51 11.59
CA GLY A 261 -3.87 2.42 12.55
C GLY A 261 -4.37 2.34 13.99
N ALA A 262 -5.35 3.16 14.37
CA ALA A 262 -5.96 3.11 15.70
C ALA A 262 -6.65 1.77 15.98
N VAL A 263 -7.43 1.25 15.02
CA VAL A 263 -8.07 -0.07 15.14
C VAL A 263 -7.02 -1.18 15.27
N TYR A 264 -5.96 -1.12 14.47
CA TYR A 264 -4.88 -2.10 14.51
C TYR A 264 -4.14 -2.09 15.86
N MET A 265 -3.80 -0.89 16.36
CA MET A 265 -3.17 -0.72 17.67
C MET A 265 -4.07 -1.24 18.80
N PHE A 266 -5.37 -1.00 18.71
CA PHE A 266 -6.33 -1.55 19.67
C PHE A 266 -6.37 -3.09 19.62
N MET A 267 -6.31 -3.70 18.43
CA MET A 267 -6.24 -5.15 18.29
C MET A 267 -4.99 -5.75 18.93
N LEU A 268 -3.82 -5.11 18.74
CA LEU A 268 -2.56 -5.50 19.37
C LEU A 268 -2.62 -5.38 20.89
N TRP A 269 -3.13 -4.25 21.39
CA TRP A 269 -3.30 -4.02 22.83
C TRP A 269 -4.19 -5.09 23.47
N GLN A 270 -5.31 -5.45 22.85
CA GLN A 270 -6.17 -6.52 23.34
C GLN A 270 -5.44 -7.87 23.43
N GLU A 271 -4.59 -8.21 22.47
CA GLU A 271 -3.83 -9.46 22.49
C GLU A 271 -2.80 -9.48 23.62
N GLU A 272 -2.12 -8.36 23.86
CA GLU A 272 -1.19 -8.22 24.97
C GLU A 272 -1.89 -8.41 26.32
N GLN A 273 -3.07 -7.82 26.50
CA GLN A 273 -3.86 -8.00 27.73
C GLN A 273 -4.34 -9.45 27.91
N GLN A 274 -4.78 -10.09 26.84
CA GLN A 274 -5.18 -11.51 26.89
C GLN A 274 -4.01 -12.42 27.24
N ALA A 275 -2.80 -12.13 26.75
CA ALA A 275 -1.60 -12.88 27.09
C ALA A 275 -1.21 -12.70 28.58
N LYS A 276 -1.28 -11.46 29.10
CA LYS A 276 -1.02 -11.17 30.52
C LYS A 276 -2.00 -11.89 31.45
N ASN A 277 -3.30 -11.81 31.16
CA ASN A 277 -4.34 -12.44 31.99
C ASN A 277 -4.21 -13.96 32.06
N LYS A 278 -3.83 -14.63 30.97
CA LYS A 278 -3.59 -16.08 30.96
C LYS A 278 -2.38 -16.47 31.82
N THR A 279 -1.31 -15.68 31.76
CA THR A 279 -0.11 -15.92 32.57
C THR A 279 -0.42 -15.78 34.07
N THR A 280 -1.18 -14.76 34.47
CA THR A 280 -1.60 -14.57 35.87
C THR A 280 -2.56 -15.68 36.34
N ALA A 281 -3.51 -16.11 35.52
CA ALA A 281 -4.43 -17.19 35.87
C ALA A 281 -3.72 -18.54 36.10
N ASN A 282 -2.66 -18.83 35.34
CA ASN A 282 -1.86 -20.04 35.49
C ASN A 282 -0.87 -20.00 36.66
N GLN A 283 -0.68 -18.86 37.32
CA GLN A 283 0.22 -18.70 38.48
C GLN A 283 -0.50 -18.82 39.83
N ILE A 284 -1.82 -19.03 39.86
CA ILE A 284 -2.57 -19.29 41.10
C ILE A 284 -2.38 -20.77 41.48
N PRO A 285 -1.71 -21.10 42.60
CA PRO A 285 -1.43 -22.49 42.97
C PRO A 285 -2.70 -23.28 43.27
N SER A 286 -2.71 -24.58 42.91
CA SER A 286 -3.79 -25.55 43.17
C SER A 286 -4.00 -25.88 44.65
N ASP A 287 -3.30 -25.22 45.58
CA ASP A 287 -3.36 -25.47 47.03
C ASP A 287 -4.68 -25.06 47.70
N ARG A 288 -5.68 -24.67 46.90
CA ARG A 288 -7.05 -24.36 47.37
C ARG A 288 -8.12 -25.34 46.87
N GLN A 289 -7.74 -26.54 46.42
CA GLN A 289 -8.69 -27.60 46.03
C GLN A 289 -8.72 -28.83 46.99
N SER A 290 -8.07 -28.76 48.15
CA SER A 290 -8.08 -29.87 49.14
C SER A 290 -8.42 -29.42 50.58
N LEU A 291 -9.47 -28.62 50.73
CA LEU A 291 -10.15 -28.41 52.03
C LEU A 291 -11.66 -28.65 51.85
#